data_AF-A0A4U1IKX7-F1
#
_entry.id   AF-A0A4U1IKX7-F1
#
_cell.length_a   1.000
_cell.length_b   1.000
_cell.length_c   1.000
_cell.angle_alpha   90.00
_cell.angle_beta   90.00
_cell.angle_gamma   90.00
#
_symmetry.space_group_name_H-M   'P 1'
#
loop_
_entity.id
_entity.type
_entity.pdbx_description
1 polymer ?
#
loop_
_entity_poly.entity_id
_entity_poly.type
_entity_poly.pdbx_seq_one_letter_code
_entity_poly.pdbx_strand_id
1 'polypeptide(L)' 'MKQAFLAPIAQSPLLLLPLSALLLFLVVFAAWVIRTYSKRPEAYAEIAALPLHDDAGQRRVDQRTEVTHVD' A
#
# COMPACT_ATOMS: atom_id res chain seq x y z
N MET A 1 22.13 -4.04 22.21
CA MET A 1 22.16 -3.94 20.73
C MET A 1 21.74 -2.58 20.17
N LYS A 2 20.83 -1.80 20.79
CA LYS A 2 20.40 -0.48 20.28
C LYS A 2 21.50 0.61 20.27
N GLN A 3 22.54 0.47 21.11
CA GLN A 3 23.56 1.50 21.31
C GLN A 3 24.65 1.54 20.22
N ALA A 4 24.91 0.43 19.53
CA ALA A 4 25.94 0.38 18.48
C ALA A 4 25.55 1.18 17.22
N PHE A 5 24.25 1.31 16.94
CA PHE A 5 23.74 2.05 15.78
C PHE A 5 23.73 3.57 15.96
N LEU A 6 23.75 4.07 17.21
CA LEU A 6 23.72 5.50 17.51
C LEU A 6 25.11 6.11 17.66
N ALA A 7 26.14 5.27 17.90
CA ALA A 7 27.53 5.71 18.06
C ALA A 7 28.12 6.45 16.83
N PRO A 8 27.86 6.05 15.57
CA PRO A 8 28.37 6.78 14.39
C PRO A 8 27.72 8.15 14.17
N ILE A 9 26.47 8.31 14.62
CA ILE A 9 25.70 9.55 14.47
C ILE A 9 26.25 10.65 15.39
N ALA A 10 26.74 10.27 16.57
CA ALA A 10 27.37 11.19 17.52
C ALA A 10 28.77 11.67 17.06
N GLN A 11 29.44 10.92 16.17
CA GLN A 11 30.79 11.23 15.70
C GLN A 11 30.84 11.99 14.36
N SER A 12 29.76 11.97 13.56
CA SER A 12 29.74 12.64 12.25
C SER A 12 28.52 13.55 12.13
N PRO A 13 28.61 14.84 12.53
CA PRO A 13 27.53 15.80 12.37
C PRO A 13 27.12 16.03 10.89
N LEU A 14 27.95 15.58 9.93
CA LEU A 14 27.62 15.63 8.50
C LEU A 14 26.40 14.79 8.11
N LEU A 15 26.04 13.76 8.90
CA LEU A 15 24.88 12.90 8.61
C LEU A 15 23.55 13.52 9.04
N LEU A 16 23.55 14.57 9.87
CA LEU A 16 22.33 15.21 10.34
C LEU A 16 21.57 15.91 9.20
N LEU A 17 22.31 16.56 8.29
CA LEU A 17 21.77 17.28 7.15
C LEU A 17 21.02 16.37 6.17
N PRO A 18 21.60 15.27 5.63
CA PRO A 18 20.88 14.39 4.73
C PRO A 18 19.70 13.69 5.40
N LEU A 19 19.80 13.36 6.70
CA LEU A 19 18.73 12.69 7.42
C LEU A 19 17.53 13.62 7.67
N SER A 20 17.79 14.88 8.03
CA SER A 20 16.74 15.89 8.17
C SER A 20 16.11 16.26 6.83
N ALA A 21 16.91 16.36 5.76
CA ALA A 21 16.40 16.56 4.40
C ALA A 21 15.50 15.41 3.94
N LEU A 22 15.91 14.15 4.19
CA LEU A 22 15.10 12.97 3.90
C LEU A 22 13.77 13.00 4.68
N LEU A 23 13.83 13.34 5.97
CA LEU A 23 12.64 13.41 6.80
C LEU A 23 11.68 14.51 6.31
N LEU A 24 12.19 15.70 6.00
CA LEU A 24 11.40 16.79 5.46
C LEU A 24 10.77 16.40 4.11
N PHE A 25 11.53 15.76 3.23
CA PHE A 25 11.04 15.24 1.95
C PHE A 25 9.88 14.26 2.16
N LEU A 26 10.02 13.29 3.07
CA LEU A 26 8.96 12.32 3.36
C LEU A 26 7.69 12.99 3.87
N VAL A 27 7.81 13.98 4.76
CA VAL A 27 6.66 14.73 5.29
C VAL A 27 5.93 15.47 4.18
N VAL A 28 6.66 16.21 3.35
CA VAL A 28 6.07 16.98 2.24
C VAL A 28 5.44 16.04 1.21
N PHE A 29 6.14 14.97 0.84
CA PHE A 29 5.66 13.96 -0.09
C PHE A 29 4.38 13.30 0.43
N ALA A 30 4.37 12.83 1.68
CA ALA A 30 3.20 12.21 2.28
C ALA A 30 2.02 13.18 2.35
N ALA A 31 2.25 14.43 2.76
CA ALA A 31 1.21 15.46 2.79
C ALA A 31 0.63 15.71 1.38
N TRP A 32 1.46 15.70 0.35
CA TRP A 32 1.04 15.89 -1.03
C TRP A 32 0.26 14.69 -1.57
N VAL A 33 0.73 13.46 -1.31
CA VAL A 33 0.03 12.22 -1.65
C VAL A 33 -1.34 12.19 -0.97
N ILE A 34 -1.40 12.42 0.35
CA ILE A 34 -2.65 12.48 1.09
C ILE A 34 -3.56 13.54 0.46
N ARG A 35 -3.09 14.77 0.30
CA ARG A 35 -3.89 15.85 -0.31
C ARG A 35 -4.42 15.49 -1.70
N THR A 36 -3.62 14.78 -2.51
CA THR A 36 -3.98 14.40 -3.88
C THR A 36 -5.02 13.29 -3.89
N TYR A 37 -4.81 12.23 -3.11
CA TYR A 37 -5.67 11.04 -3.11
C TYR A 37 -6.85 11.12 -2.14
N SER A 38 -6.82 12.00 -1.13
CA SER A 38 -7.94 12.18 -0.19
C SER A 38 -9.23 12.68 -0.84
N LYS A 39 -9.16 13.29 -2.03
CA LYS A 39 -10.35 13.91 -2.64
C LYS A 39 -11.24 12.96 -3.45
N ARG A 40 -10.85 11.71 -3.75
CA ARG A 40 -11.62 10.86 -4.68
C ARG A 40 -11.67 9.35 -4.39
N PRO A 41 -11.84 8.86 -3.15
CA PRO A 41 -12.08 7.43 -2.96
C PRO A 41 -13.40 6.96 -3.63
N GLU A 42 -14.45 7.78 -3.59
CA GLU A 42 -15.78 7.41 -4.13
C GLU A 42 -15.81 7.33 -5.66
N ALA A 43 -15.09 8.20 -6.37
CA ALA A 43 -15.08 8.19 -7.84
C ALA A 43 -14.34 6.97 -8.43
N TYR A 44 -13.45 6.34 -7.65
CA TYR A 44 -12.77 5.11 -8.04
C TYR A 44 -13.47 3.86 -7.48
N ALA A 45 -14.44 4.01 -6.57
CA ALA A 45 -15.17 2.88 -5.99
C ALA A 45 -16.00 2.13 -7.04
N GLU A 46 -16.62 2.85 -7.98
CA GLU A 46 -17.37 2.24 -9.09
C GLU A 46 -16.46 1.41 -10.01
N ILE A 47 -15.26 1.91 -10.31
CA ILE A 47 -14.27 1.24 -11.16
C ILE A 47 -13.67 0.03 -10.43
N ALA A 48 -13.41 0.15 -9.12
CA ALA A 48 -12.89 -0.93 -8.29
C ALA A 48 -13.93 -2.04 -8.01
N ALA A 49 -15.23 -1.73 -8.13
CA ALA A 49 -16.32 -2.69 -7.99
C ALA A 49 -16.58 -3.50 -9.27
N LEU A 50 -15.93 -3.15 -10.40
CA LEU A 50 -16.04 -3.93 -11.62
C LEU A 50 -15.40 -5.31 -11.40
N PRO A 51 -16.10 -6.40 -11.77
CA PRO A 51 -15.57 -7.74 -11.64
C PRO A 51 -14.27 -7.86 -12.44
N LEU A 52 -13.20 -8.29 -11.78
CA LEU A 52 -11.92 -8.47 -12.43
C LEU A 52 -11.98 -9.73 -13.31
N HIS A 53 -11.14 -9.79 -14.34
CA HIS A 53 -11.21 -10.86 -15.35
C HIS A 53 -10.88 -12.25 -14.77
N ASP A 54 -10.20 -12.29 -13.63
CA ASP A 54 -9.86 -13.46 -12.82
C ASP A 54 -11.02 -13.92 -11.90
N ASP A 55 -11.91 -13.02 -11.46
CA ASP A 55 -13.12 -13.40 -10.70
C ASP A 55 -14.09 -14.26 -11.52
N ALA A 56 -14.07 -14.11 -12.85
CA ALA A 56 -14.94 -14.85 -13.77
C ALA A 56 -14.64 -16.35 -13.84
N GLY A 57 -13.44 -16.78 -13.42
CA GLY A 57 -13.04 -18.19 -13.41
C GLY A 57 -13.54 -18.98 -12.20
N GLN A 58 -13.68 -18.32 -11.04
CA GLN A 58 -13.98 -18.98 -9.76
C GLN A 58 -15.44 -19.45 -9.70
N ARG A 59 -16.39 -18.67 -10.23
CA ARG A 59 -17.84 -18.97 -10.16
C ARG A 59 -18.28 -20.21 -10.95
N ARG A 60 -17.50 -20.66 -11.93
CA ARG A 60 -17.84 -21.86 -12.73
C ARG A 60 -17.42 -23.17 -12.07
N VAL A 61 -16.53 -23.14 -11.08
CA VAL A 61 -16.04 -24.36 -10.42
C VAL A 61 -17.05 -24.84 -9.36
N ASP A 62 -17.68 -23.92 -8.62
CA ASP A 62 -18.67 -24.30 -7.59
C ASP A 62 -19.96 -24.89 -8.17
N GLN A 63 -20.48 -24.35 -9.27
CA GLN A 63 -21.74 -24.82 -9.85
C GLN A 63 -21.66 -26.21 -10.51
N ARG A 64 -20.45 -26.74 -10.76
CA ARG A 64 -20.29 -28.06 -11.40
C ARG A 64 -20.30 -29.22 -10.41
N THR A 65 -20.10 -28.95 -9.12
CA THR A 65 -20.00 -29.99 -8.09
C THR A 65 -21.37 -30.34 -7.49
N GLU A 66 -22.37 -29.47 -7.64
CA GLU A 66 -23.71 -29.69 -7.05
C GLU A 66 -24.68 -30.50 -7.93
N VAL A 67 -24.38 -30.68 -9.23
CA VAL A 67 -25.32 -31.34 -10.18
C VAL A 67 -25.06 -32.84 -10.35
N THR A 68 -24.12 -33.43 -9.60
CA THR A 68 -23.84 -34.88 -9.65
C THR A 68 -24.16 -35.58 -8.34
N HIS A 69 -25.37 -35.44 -7.79
CA HIS A 69 -25.97 -36.46 -6.92
C HIS A 69 -27.47 -36.17 -6.68
N VAL A 70 -28.33 -36.63 -7.57
CA VAL A 70 -29.71 -36.95 -7.21
C VAL A 70 -30.02 -38.27 -7.92
N ASP A 71 -30.04 -39.34 -7.13
CA ASP A 71 -30.45 -40.70 -7.51
C ASP A 71 -31.92 -40.77 -7.92
#